data_AF-A0A351Q9Y1-F1
#
_entry.id   AF-A0A351Q9Y1-F1
#
_cell.length_a   1.000
_cell.length_b   1.000
_cell.length_c   1.000
_cell.angle_alpha   90.00
_cell.angle_beta   90.00
_cell.angle_gamma   90.00
#
_symmetry.space_group_name_H-M   'P 1'
#
loop_
_entity.id
_entity.type
_entity.pdbx_description
1 polymer ?
#
loop_
_entity_poly.entity_id
_entity_poly.type
_entity_poly.pdbx_seq_one_letter_code
_entity_poly.pdbx_strand_id
1 'polypeptide(L)'
;MAEEINDEFWAIPESEEESTLDSDEVLQAAKKAFGISYFFPWQRIVIANILDSANPRDDVLKDDVCSNGRQIVLLPTGAGKSLCFLAPALLLDKPTLVIYPLLALISDQKRRMDEGGLDCVVFRGGQTDLEREENFMRIKNGAKVIITNPEALQNQN
;
A
#
# COMPACT_ATOMS: atom_id res chain seq x y z
N MET A 1 2.00 -5.15 -59.64
CA MET A 1 0.92 -4.31 -59.09
C MET A 1 1.02 -4.49 -57.58
N ALA A 2 1.66 -3.53 -56.90
CA ALA A 2 1.86 -3.57 -55.46
C ALA A 2 0.69 -2.86 -54.79
N GLU A 3 0.06 -3.49 -53.81
CA GLU A 3 -1.00 -2.87 -53.00
C GLU A 3 -0.36 -1.78 -52.12
N GLU A 4 -0.86 -0.55 -52.24
CA GLU A 4 -0.50 0.58 -51.38
C GLU A 4 -0.99 0.29 -49.96
N ILE A 5 -0.06 0.21 -49.02
CA ILE A 5 -0.36 0.13 -47.59
C ILE A 5 -0.82 1.54 -47.17
N ASN A 6 -2.07 1.66 -46.71
CA ASN A 6 -2.64 2.92 -46.24
C ASN A 6 -1.98 3.32 -44.91
N ASP A 7 -1.27 4.44 -44.87
CA ASP A 7 -0.58 4.99 -43.69
C ASP A 7 -1.55 5.32 -42.53
N GLU A 8 -2.85 5.41 -42.79
CA GLU A 8 -3.88 5.59 -41.76
C GLU A 8 -4.01 4.39 -40.81
N PHE A 9 -3.55 3.19 -41.18
CA PHE A 9 -3.61 2.02 -40.29
C PHE A 9 -2.64 2.13 -39.09
N TRP A 10 -1.56 2.91 -39.25
CA TRP A 10 -0.60 3.22 -38.18
C TRP A 10 -0.79 4.61 -37.58
N ALA A 11 -1.87 5.32 -37.92
CA ALA A 11 -2.18 6.61 -37.31
C ALA A 11 -2.53 6.40 -35.84
N ILE A 12 -1.55 6.66 -34.97
CA ILE A 12 -1.76 6.74 -33.53
C ILE A 12 -2.63 7.99 -33.29
N PRO A 13 -3.83 7.88 -32.71
CA PRO A 13 -4.68 9.03 -32.49
C PRO A 13 -3.99 10.00 -31.53
N GLU A 14 -3.69 11.22 -32.01
CA GLU A 14 -2.93 12.28 -31.33
C GLU A 14 -3.64 12.92 -30.12
N SER A 15 -4.55 12.23 -29.41
CA SER A 15 -5.34 12.88 -28.33
C SER A 15 -5.74 12.04 -27.13
N GLU A 16 -5.12 10.88 -26.85
CA GLU A 16 -5.41 10.10 -25.63
C GLU A 16 -4.25 9.98 -24.63
N GLU A 17 -3.12 10.67 -24.81
CA GLU A 17 -2.01 10.59 -23.84
C GLU A 17 -2.16 11.53 -22.62
N GLU A 18 -3.10 12.47 -22.63
CA GLU A 18 -3.18 13.53 -21.60
C GLU A 18 -4.11 13.21 -20.40
N SER A 19 -4.71 12.01 -20.32
CA SER A 19 -5.74 11.70 -19.31
C SER A 19 -5.37 10.72 -18.19
N THR A 20 -4.22 10.03 -18.25
CA THR A 20 -3.95 8.91 -17.32
C THR A 20 -3.28 9.30 -16.00
N LEU A 21 -2.68 10.48 -15.91
CA LEU A 21 -1.98 10.97 -14.71
C LEU A 21 -2.91 11.58 -13.66
N ASP A 22 -4.07 12.11 -14.08
CA ASP A 22 -5.06 12.71 -13.18
C ASP A 22 -5.96 11.64 -12.53
N SER A 23 -5.99 10.41 -13.07
CA SER A 23 -6.76 9.28 -12.55
C SER A 23 -6.01 8.36 -11.57
N ASP A 24 -4.70 8.55 -11.35
CA ASP A 24 -3.90 7.68 -10.48
C ASP A 24 -4.04 8.09 -9.01
N GLU A 25 -5.15 7.67 -8.38
CA GLU A 25 -5.47 7.96 -6.98
C GLU A 25 -4.36 7.52 -6.01
N VAL A 26 -3.68 6.41 -6.31
CA VAL A 26 -2.57 5.90 -5.51
C VAL A 26 -1.42 6.89 -5.53
N LEU A 27 -1.04 7.36 -6.73
CA LEU A 27 0.05 8.31 -6.88
C LEU A 27 -0.28 9.65 -6.22
N GLN A 28 -1.51 10.13 -6.33
CA GLN A 28 -1.94 11.37 -5.67
C GLN A 28 -1.88 11.25 -4.15
N ALA A 29 -2.38 10.14 -3.59
CA ALA A 29 -2.31 9.87 -2.15
C ALA A 29 -0.84 9.78 -1.67
N ALA A 30 0.00 9.05 -2.40
CA ALA A 30 1.41 8.89 -2.07
C ALA A 30 2.23 10.18 -2.23
N LYS A 31 1.89 11.03 -3.22
CA LYS A 31 2.49 12.35 -3.38
C LYS A 31 2.18 13.24 -2.19
N LYS A 32 0.92 13.25 -1.73
CA LYS A 32 0.49 14.02 -0.56
C LYS A 32 1.13 13.52 0.75
N ALA A 33 1.21 12.21 0.94
CA ALA A 33 1.69 11.61 2.19
C ALA A 33 3.22 11.45 2.27
N PHE A 34 3.88 11.18 1.15
CA PHE A 34 5.30 10.81 1.13
C PHE A 34 6.15 11.70 0.20
N GLY A 35 5.55 12.65 -0.51
CA GLY A 35 6.28 13.47 -1.51
C GLY A 35 6.76 12.70 -2.73
N ILE A 36 6.22 11.49 -2.97
CA ILE A 36 6.62 10.63 -4.08
C ILE A 36 5.88 11.05 -5.35
N SER A 37 6.61 11.28 -6.43
CA SER A 37 6.05 11.64 -7.74
C SER A 37 5.97 10.48 -8.73
N TYR A 38 6.48 9.29 -8.37
CA TYR A 38 6.53 8.16 -9.27
C TYR A 38 6.65 6.81 -8.53
N PHE A 39 6.01 5.78 -9.08
CA PHE A 39 6.22 4.38 -8.69
C PHE A 39 6.92 3.62 -9.81
N PHE A 40 7.92 2.83 -9.45
CA PHE A 40 8.50 1.87 -10.39
C PHE A 40 7.46 0.83 -10.85
N PRO A 41 7.60 0.27 -12.07
CA PRO A 41 6.62 -0.68 -12.61
C PRO A 41 6.33 -1.86 -11.67
N TRP A 42 7.35 -2.41 -11.00
CA TRP A 42 7.17 -3.50 -10.04
C TRP A 42 6.41 -3.08 -8.78
N GLN A 43 6.56 -1.83 -8.32
CA GLN A 43 5.79 -1.33 -7.18
C GLN A 43 4.32 -1.21 -7.57
N ARG A 44 4.03 -0.70 -8.77
CA ARG A 44 2.67 -0.60 -9.30
C ARG A 44 1.97 -1.95 -9.33
N ILE A 45 2.65 -3.01 -9.77
CA ILE A 45 2.10 -4.37 -9.80
C ILE A 45 1.74 -4.84 -8.38
N VAL A 46 2.65 -4.66 -7.41
CA VAL A 46 2.41 -5.06 -6.02
C VAL A 46 1.23 -4.31 -5.42
N ILE A 47 1.18 -2.99 -5.63
CA ILE A 47 0.12 -2.10 -5.12
C ILE A 47 -1.23 -2.49 -5.74
N ALA A 48 -1.31 -2.64 -7.06
CA ALA A 48 -2.53 -3.02 -7.76
C ALA A 48 -3.09 -4.34 -7.22
N ASN A 49 -2.22 -5.35 -7.05
CA ASN A 49 -2.64 -6.63 -6.50
C ASN A 49 -3.19 -6.51 -5.06
N ILE A 50 -2.66 -5.61 -4.21
CA ILE A 50 -3.22 -5.35 -2.87
C ILE A 50 -4.63 -4.72 -2.98
N LEU A 51 -4.79 -3.72 -3.84
CA LEU A 51 -6.05 -2.98 -3.99
C LEU A 51 -7.15 -3.82 -4.62
N ASP A 52 -6.83 -4.57 -5.69
CA ASP A 52 -7.78 -5.49 -6.36
C ASP A 52 -8.29 -6.55 -5.39
N SER A 53 -7.42 -7.02 -4.49
CA SER A 53 -7.77 -8.05 -3.51
C SER A 53 -8.59 -7.51 -2.33
N ALA A 54 -8.50 -6.21 -2.05
CA ALA A 54 -9.33 -5.56 -1.04
C ALA A 54 -10.76 -5.33 -1.55
N ASN A 55 -10.94 -5.20 -2.87
CA ASN A 55 -12.22 -4.98 -3.54
C ASN A 55 -12.52 -6.10 -4.55
N PRO A 56 -12.75 -7.34 -4.09
CA PRO A 56 -13.01 -8.46 -4.98
C PRO A 56 -14.26 -8.18 -5.82
N ARG A 57 -14.16 -8.42 -7.12
CA ARG A 57 -15.30 -8.32 -8.04
C ARG A 57 -16.31 -9.43 -7.75
N ASP A 58 -17.60 -9.13 -7.91
CA ASP A 58 -18.70 -10.05 -7.62
C ASP A 58 -18.69 -11.34 -8.48
N ASP A 59 -17.94 -11.34 -9.59
CA ASP A 59 -17.79 -12.47 -10.52
C ASP A 59 -16.70 -13.47 -10.12
N VAL A 60 -15.88 -13.16 -9.12
CA VAL A 60 -14.83 -14.06 -8.62
C VAL A 60 -15.45 -15.12 -7.71
N LEU A 61 -15.30 -16.39 -8.11
CA LEU A 61 -15.78 -17.55 -7.34
C LEU A 61 -15.24 -17.50 -5.91
N LYS A 62 -16.14 -17.42 -4.92
CA LYS A 62 -15.83 -17.30 -3.49
C LYS A 62 -14.98 -18.45 -2.91
N ASP A 63 -14.84 -19.56 -3.65
CA ASP A 63 -14.16 -20.77 -3.21
C ASP A 63 -12.67 -20.84 -3.60
N ASP A 64 -12.14 -19.87 -4.35
CA ASP A 64 -10.71 -19.80 -4.65
C ASP A 64 -9.93 -19.17 -3.47
N VAL A 65 -9.85 -19.91 -2.37
CA VAL A 65 -9.15 -19.53 -1.14
C VAL A 65 -7.66 -19.24 -1.38
N CYS A 66 -7.11 -19.63 -2.54
CA CYS A 66 -5.73 -19.38 -2.95
C CYS A 66 -5.51 -17.99 -3.57
N SER A 67 -6.55 -17.29 -4.05
CA SER A 67 -6.42 -16.03 -4.81
C SER A 67 -6.68 -14.73 -4.02
N ASN A 68 -6.83 -14.80 -2.69
CA ASN A 68 -7.16 -13.64 -1.81
C ASN A 68 -6.01 -12.62 -1.61
N GLY A 69 -5.29 -12.22 -2.67
CA GLY A 69 -4.30 -11.13 -2.59
C GLY A 69 -3.03 -11.43 -1.83
N ARG A 70 -2.72 -12.71 -1.63
CA ARG A 70 -1.46 -13.13 -1.02
C ARG A 70 -0.35 -12.98 -2.05
N GLN A 71 0.74 -12.32 -1.67
CA GLN A 71 1.91 -12.18 -2.53
C GLN A 71 3.20 -12.19 -1.70
N ILE A 72 4.27 -12.69 -2.30
CA ILE A 72 5.63 -12.61 -1.76
C ILE A 72 6.41 -11.63 -2.63
N VAL A 73 6.91 -10.56 -2.01
CA VAL A 73 7.65 -9.49 -2.70
C VAL A 73 9.13 -9.59 -2.34
N LEU A 74 9.95 -9.99 -3.31
CA LEU A 74 11.40 -10.09 -3.18
C LEU A 74 12.04 -8.91 -3.91
N LEU A 75 12.53 -7.93 -3.15
CA LEU A 75 13.23 -6.76 -3.68
C LEU A 75 14.51 -6.51 -2.87
N PRO A 76 15.58 -5.93 -3.44
CA PRO A 76 16.79 -5.57 -2.70
C PRO A 76 16.54 -4.40 -1.74
N THR A 77 17.36 -4.27 -0.69
CA THR A 77 17.30 -3.11 0.21
C THR A 77 17.43 -1.80 -0.58
N GLY A 78 16.67 -0.77 -0.18
CA GLY A 78 16.63 0.50 -0.90
C GLY A 78 15.65 0.55 -2.09
N ALA A 79 15.16 -0.58 -2.61
CA ALA A 79 14.20 -0.60 -3.73
C ALA A 79 12.76 -0.16 -3.37
N GLY A 80 12.56 0.48 -2.23
CA GLY A 80 11.25 1.03 -1.84
C GLY A 80 10.20 -0.03 -1.49
N LYS A 81 10.59 -1.16 -0.91
CA LYS A 81 9.65 -2.22 -0.46
C LYS A 81 8.53 -1.70 0.44
N SER A 82 8.85 -0.81 1.38
CA SER A 82 7.86 -0.28 2.31
C SER A 82 6.74 0.47 1.59
N LEU A 83 7.09 1.20 0.53
CA LEU A 83 6.13 1.96 -0.24
C LEU A 83 5.07 1.06 -0.91
N CYS A 84 5.44 -0.17 -1.26
CA CYS A 84 4.53 -1.12 -1.89
C CYS A 84 3.32 -1.48 -1.00
N PHE A 85 3.44 -1.45 0.32
CA PHE A 85 2.32 -1.69 1.25
C PHE A 85 1.80 -0.42 1.90
N LEU A 86 2.61 0.65 2.00
CA LEU A 86 2.19 1.93 2.57
C LEU A 86 1.32 2.75 1.63
N ALA A 87 1.62 2.78 0.33
CA ALA A 87 0.81 3.49 -0.64
C ALA A 87 -0.65 2.98 -0.68
N PRO A 88 -0.92 1.66 -0.81
CA PRO A 88 -2.31 1.18 -0.80
C PRO A 88 -2.97 1.37 0.56
N ALA A 89 -2.22 1.34 1.68
CA ALA A 89 -2.77 1.58 3.02
C ALA A 89 -3.47 2.94 3.18
N LEU A 90 -3.12 3.94 2.36
CA LEU A 90 -3.76 5.25 2.37
C LEU A 90 -5.18 5.22 1.80
N LEU A 91 -5.46 4.29 0.89
CA LEU A 91 -6.71 4.18 0.15
C LEU A 91 -7.65 3.11 0.72
N LEU A 92 -7.12 2.14 1.47
CA LEU A 92 -7.93 1.10 2.09
C LEU A 92 -8.85 1.68 3.18
N ASP A 93 -10.09 1.20 3.22
CA ASP A 93 -11.07 1.58 4.25
C ASP A 93 -10.62 1.15 5.65
N LYS A 94 -10.01 -0.03 5.73
CA LYS A 94 -9.51 -0.64 6.98
C LYS A 94 -8.03 -0.33 7.19
N PRO A 95 -7.57 -0.26 8.46
CA PRO A 95 -6.16 -0.02 8.75
C PRO A 95 -5.28 -1.18 8.27
N THR A 96 -4.05 -0.85 7.87
CA THR A 96 -3.02 -1.81 7.46
C THR A 96 -2.14 -2.16 8.64
N LEU A 97 -2.00 -3.46 8.93
CA LEU A 97 -1.11 -3.99 9.96
C LEU A 97 0.26 -4.35 9.36
N VAL A 98 1.31 -3.73 9.88
CA VAL A 98 2.71 -3.96 9.49
C VAL A 98 3.43 -4.61 10.66
N ILE A 99 3.98 -5.80 10.45
CA ILE A 99 4.66 -6.57 11.48
C ILE A 99 6.17 -6.53 11.20
N TYR A 100 6.94 -5.92 12.11
CA TYR A 100 8.40 -5.93 12.05
C TYR A 100 8.99 -6.88 13.10
N PRO A 101 10.06 -7.62 12.76
CA PRO A 101 10.71 -8.54 13.70
C PRO A 101 11.53 -7.84 14.79
N LEU A 102 11.89 -6.56 14.61
CA LEU A 102 12.82 -5.85 15.49
C LEU A 102 12.24 -4.50 15.93
N LEU A 103 12.35 -4.19 17.23
CA LEU A 103 11.95 -2.89 17.78
C LEU A 103 12.68 -1.71 17.10
N ALA A 104 13.94 -1.91 16.69
CA ALA A 104 14.71 -0.89 15.97
C ALA A 104 14.06 -0.53 14.62
N LEU A 105 13.50 -1.52 13.91
CA LEU A 105 12.79 -1.29 12.64
C LEU A 105 11.46 -0.58 12.87
N ILE A 106 10.75 -0.92 13.95
CA ILE A 106 9.52 -0.22 14.35
C ILE A 106 9.82 1.25 14.62
N SER A 107 10.86 1.55 15.41
CA SER A 107 11.26 2.91 15.73
C SER A 107 11.69 3.71 14.50
N ASP A 108 12.47 3.10 13.59
CA ASP A 108 12.88 3.73 12.33
C ASP A 108 11.68 4.04 11.43
N GLN A 109 10.76 3.09 11.28
CA GLN A 109 9.56 3.28 10.46
C GLN A 109 8.62 4.32 11.07
N LYS A 110 8.40 4.30 12.40
CA LYS A 110 7.62 5.33 13.09
C LYS A 110 8.19 6.71 12.86
N ARG A 111 9.51 6.89 13.05
CA ARG A 111 10.17 8.17 12.84
C ARG A 111 9.95 8.70 11.43
N ARG A 112 10.12 7.86 10.40
CA ARG A 112 9.88 8.23 8.99
C ARG A 112 8.43 8.62 8.70
N MET A 113 7.48 7.97 9.37
CA MET A 113 6.05 8.30 9.22
C MET A 113 5.70 9.60 9.91
N ASP A 114 6.22 9.83 11.12
CA ASP A 114 6.07 11.09 11.84
C ASP A 114 6.70 12.26 11.03
N GLU A 115 7.89 12.07 10.44
CA GLU A 115 8.53 13.03 9.53
C GLU A 115 7.69 13.33 8.27
N GLY A 116 6.97 12.33 7.77
CA GLY A 116 6.05 12.47 6.64
C GLY A 116 4.65 12.96 7.02
N GLY A 117 4.37 13.21 8.30
CA GLY A 117 3.05 13.62 8.79
C GLY A 117 1.97 12.53 8.67
N LEU A 118 2.37 11.26 8.53
CA LEU A 118 1.44 10.14 8.47
C LEU A 118 1.22 9.54 9.86
N ASP A 119 -0.02 9.61 10.34
CA ASP A 119 -0.37 9.08 11.66
C ASP A 119 -0.27 7.54 11.67
N CYS A 120 0.68 7.02 12.45
CA CYS A 120 0.84 5.60 12.69
C CYS A 120 0.73 5.27 14.18
N VAL A 121 0.10 4.13 14.47
CA VAL A 121 -0.07 3.59 15.82
C VAL A 121 0.91 2.43 16.02
N VAL A 122 1.55 2.36 17.19
CA VAL A 122 2.52 1.31 17.51
C VAL A 122 2.04 0.46 18.68
N PHE A 123 1.92 -0.85 18.46
CA PHE A 123 1.75 -1.83 19.52
C PHE A 123 3.05 -2.57 19.78
N ARG A 124 3.42 -2.71 21.05
CA ARG A 124 4.60 -3.46 21.49
C ARG A 124 4.39 -4.01 22.89
N GLY A 125 5.20 -5.01 23.25
CA GLY A 125 5.24 -5.51 24.62
C GLY A 125 5.67 -4.43 25.62
N GLY A 126 5.17 -4.51 26.85
CA GLY A 126 5.49 -3.57 27.93
C GLY A 126 4.73 -2.25 27.91
N GLN A 127 3.76 -2.07 27.01
CA GLN A 127 2.81 -0.96 27.08
C GLN A 127 1.78 -1.18 28.19
N THR A 128 1.43 -0.10 28.88
CA THR A 128 0.33 -0.06 29.84
C THR A 128 -1.02 -0.18 29.15
N ASP A 129 -2.05 -0.57 29.88
CA ASP A 129 -3.42 -0.64 29.35
C ASP A 129 -3.90 0.72 28.84
N LEU A 130 -3.50 1.80 29.50
CA LEU A 130 -3.81 3.17 29.08
C LEU A 130 -3.20 3.50 27.70
N GLU A 131 -1.92 3.22 27.50
CA GLU A 131 -1.25 3.44 26.21
C GLU A 131 -1.90 2.61 25.09
N ARG A 132 -2.35 1.38 25.40
CA ARG A 132 -3.05 0.54 24.43
C ARG A 132 -4.43 1.11 24.08
N GLU A 133 -5.19 1.57 25.08
CA GLU A 133 -6.50 2.19 24.85
C GLU A 133 -6.37 3.47 24.01
N GLU A 134 -5.39 4.33 24.30
CA GLU A 134 -5.10 5.52 23.49
C GLU A 134 -4.79 5.17 22.03
N ASN A 135 -4.02 4.11 21.82
CA ASN A 135 -3.72 3.60 20.49
C ASN A 135 -4.97 3.07 19.77
N PHE A 136 -5.87 2.36 20.47
CA PHE A 136 -7.14 1.93 19.90
C PHE A 136 -8.05 3.12 19.55
N MET A 137 -8.07 4.17 20.38
CA MET A 137 -8.80 5.40 20.09
C MET A 137 -8.26 6.10 18.83
N ARG A 138 -6.94 6.14 18.63
CA ARG A 138 -6.33 6.66 17.39
C ARG A 138 -6.72 5.85 16.16
N ILE A 139 -6.79 4.52 16.27
CA ILE A 139 -7.30 3.67 15.19
C ILE A 139 -8.76 4.01 14.87
N LYS A 140 -9.62 4.12 15.89
CA LYS A 140 -11.03 4.52 15.70
C LYS A 140 -11.18 5.90 15.07
N ASN A 141 -10.25 6.81 15.35
CA ASN A 141 -10.22 8.16 14.80
C ASN A 141 -9.60 8.25 13.40
N GLY A 142 -9.24 7.12 12.78
CA GLY A 142 -8.85 7.07 11.37
C GLY A 142 -7.35 6.84 11.10
N ALA A 143 -6.55 6.46 12.11
CA ALA A 143 -5.17 6.05 11.85
C ALA A 143 -5.12 4.85 10.90
N LYS A 144 -4.45 5.04 9.76
CA LYS A 144 -4.45 4.06 8.64
C LYS A 144 -3.39 2.98 8.78
N VAL A 145 -2.34 3.20 9.57
CA VAL A 145 -1.24 2.23 9.72
C VAL A 145 -1.01 1.87 11.17
N ILE A 146 -0.96 0.55 11.40
CA ILE A 146 -0.64 -0.06 12.68
C ILE A 146 0.70 -0.79 12.51
N ILE A 147 1.66 -0.50 13.37
CA ILE A 147 2.95 -1.17 13.39
C ILE A 147 3.05 -1.99 14.68
N THR A 148 3.52 -3.23 14.57
CA THR A 148 3.71 -4.11 15.72
C THR A 148 4.89 -5.04 15.55
N ASN A 149 5.28 -5.72 16.63
CA ASN A 149 6.14 -6.90 16.60
C ASN A 149 5.31 -8.19 16.78
N PRO A 150 5.84 -9.36 16.37
CA PRO A 150 5.16 -10.64 16.55
C PRO A 150 4.78 -10.92 18.00
N GLU A 151 5.64 -10.59 18.96
CA GLU A 151 5.42 -10.87 20.38
C GLU A 151 4.22 -10.10 20.95
N ALA A 152 3.91 -8.92 20.42
CA ALA A 152 2.74 -8.15 20.85
C ALA A 152 1.41 -8.64 20.26
N LEU A 153 1.47 -9.53 19.25
CA LEU A 153 0.30 -10.20 18.67
C LEU A 153 0.03 -11.58 19.28
N GLN A 154 1.02 -12.15 19.98
CA GLN A 154 0.82 -13.41 20.67
C GLN A 154 -0.15 -13.19 21.84
N ASN A 155 -1.23 -13.97 21.87
CA ASN A 155 -2.15 -13.97 22.99
C ASN A 155 -1.37 -14.24 24.27
N GLN A 156 -1.38 -13.30 25.21
CA GLN A 156 -1.19 -13.61 26.63
C GLN A 156 -2.55 -14.09 27.17
N ASN A 157 -2.98 -15.26 26.71
CA ASN A 157 -4.08 -16.05 27.26
C ASN A 157 -3.92 -17.50 26.80
#